data_AF-A0A1B9GH58-F1
#
_entry.id   AF-A0A1B9GH58-F1
#
_cell.length_a   1.000
_cell.length_b   1.000
_cell.length_c   1.000
_cell.angle_alpha   90.00
_cell.angle_beta   90.00
_cell.angle_gamma   90.00
#
_symmetry.space_group_name_H-M   'P 1'
#
loop_
_entity.id
_entity.type
_entity.pdbx_description
1 polymer ?
#
loop_
_entity_poly.entity_id
_entity_poly.type
_entity_poly.pdbx_seq_one_letter_code
_entity_poly.pdbx_strand_id
1 'polypeptide(L)'
;MDKQLQSPLLIETIGQPLKLSAKDTYAHLQNFLFSLESSPSKTQLERLTDALGVEIGQILPAEGERREAERKEARAAAKAERRRLRALKEEVERQAEMEGLVEGLEGEIEGEGAEGDMENGAVEADGEEAMDDRGDVEYGDVVDEDEDEPDNDDDQIRHEQERAEDESMESADEA
;
A
#
# COMPACT_ATOMS: atom_id res chain seq x y z
N MET A 1 9.66 9.36 -13.92
CA MET A 1 9.46 10.51 -14.85
C MET A 1 8.66 10.10 -16.09
N ASP A 2 7.45 10.65 -16.27
CA ASP A 2 6.67 10.47 -17.50
C ASP A 2 7.48 10.94 -18.70
N LYS A 3 7.86 9.98 -19.57
CA LYS A 3 8.53 10.30 -20.84
C LYS A 3 7.59 11.16 -21.67
N GLN A 4 7.79 12.47 -21.61
CA GLN A 4 7.11 13.43 -22.47
C GLN A 4 7.30 12.95 -23.91
N LEU A 5 6.20 12.62 -24.59
CA LEU A 5 6.25 12.23 -25.99
C LEU A 5 7.00 13.34 -26.74
N GLN A 6 8.15 13.01 -27.33
CA GLN A 6 9.05 14.00 -27.94
C GLN A 6 8.39 14.78 -29.09
N SER A 7 7.26 14.30 -29.58
CA SER A 7 6.45 14.96 -30.59
C SER A 7 4.95 14.79 -30.29
N PRO A 8 4.13 15.80 -30.60
CA PRO A 8 2.68 15.68 -30.49
C PRO A 8 2.16 14.63 -31.48
N LEU A 9 1.29 13.74 -31.01
CA LEU A 9 0.58 12.80 -31.87
C LEU A 9 -0.40 13.57 -32.76
N LEU A 10 -0.24 13.44 -34.07
CA LEU A 10 -1.15 14.02 -35.04
C LEU A 10 -2.23 12.99 -35.40
N ILE A 11 -3.46 13.23 -34.94
CA ILE A 11 -4.62 12.36 -35.19
C ILE A 11 -5.43 12.97 -36.34
N GLU A 12 -5.42 12.31 -37.50
CA GLU A 12 -6.25 12.69 -38.65
C GLU A 12 -7.50 11.82 -38.73
N THR A 13 -8.66 12.47 -38.93
CA THR A 13 -9.93 11.76 -39.14
C THR A 13 -10.03 11.28 -40.58
N ILE A 14 -10.10 9.97 -40.78
CA ILE A 14 -10.26 9.36 -42.12
C ILE A 14 -11.70 9.49 -42.63
N GLY A 15 -12.67 9.74 -41.74
CA GLY A 15 -14.09 9.86 -42.10
C GLY A 15 -14.95 10.49 -41.00
N GLN A 16 -16.26 10.54 -41.25
CA GLN A 16 -17.21 11.07 -40.26
C GLN A 16 -17.42 10.07 -39.11
N PRO A 17 -17.58 10.55 -37.85
CA PRO A 17 -17.89 9.69 -36.72
C PRO A 17 -19.20 8.92 -36.92
N LEU A 18 -19.15 7.61 -36.74
CA LEU A 18 -20.32 6.73 -36.79
C LEU A 18 -20.84 6.47 -35.37
N LYS A 19 -22.15 6.61 -35.18
CA LYS A 19 -22.81 6.22 -33.92
C LYS A 19 -22.99 4.71 -33.91
N LEU A 20 -22.39 4.05 -32.92
CA LEU A 20 -22.56 2.61 -32.70
C LEU A 20 -23.84 2.32 -31.91
N SER A 21 -24.46 1.18 -32.18
CA SER A 21 -25.58 0.71 -31.36
C SER A 21 -25.08 0.19 -30.00
N ALA A 22 -25.95 0.12 -28.99
CA ALA A 22 -25.61 -0.45 -27.69
C ALA A 22 -25.09 -1.91 -27.81
N LYS A 23 -25.68 -2.69 -28.72
CA LYS A 23 -25.28 -4.08 -28.98
C LYS A 23 -23.88 -4.16 -29.60
N ASP A 24 -23.58 -3.30 -30.57
CA ASP A 24 -22.26 -3.29 -31.22
C ASP A 24 -21.19 -2.79 -30.24
N THR A 25 -21.49 -1.74 -29.47
CA THR A 25 -20.61 -1.23 -28.41
C THR A 25 -20.28 -2.32 -27.39
N TYR A 26 -21.27 -3.09 -26.94
CA TYR A 26 -21.05 -4.22 -26.03
C TYR A 26 -20.10 -5.26 -26.64
N ALA A 27 -20.33 -5.66 -27.89
CA ALA A 27 -19.48 -6.63 -28.58
C ALA A 27 -18.03 -6.11 -28.76
N HIS A 28 -17.85 -4.83 -29.07
CA HIS A 28 -16.54 -4.22 -29.18
C HIS A 28 -15.81 -4.17 -27.83
N LEU A 29 -16.50 -3.75 -26.77
CA LEU A 29 -15.91 -3.69 -25.43
C LEU A 29 -15.53 -5.07 -24.90
N GLN A 30 -16.37 -6.08 -25.10
CA GLN A 30 -16.08 -7.44 -24.66
C GLN A 30 -14.78 -8.00 -25.27
N ASN A 31 -14.56 -7.74 -26.58
CA ASN A 31 -13.33 -8.16 -27.25
C ASN A 31 -12.11 -7.32 -26.82
N PHE A 32 -12.31 -6.01 -26.64
CA PHE A 32 -11.24 -5.11 -26.23
C PHE A 32 -10.73 -5.42 -24.81
N LEU A 33 -11.64 -5.69 -23.87
CA LEU A 33 -11.32 -6.01 -22.48
C LEU A 33 -10.41 -7.23 -22.34
N PHE A 34 -10.55 -8.24 -23.21
CA PHE A 34 -9.69 -9.42 -23.21
C PHE A 34 -8.22 -9.08 -23.51
N SER A 35 -7.98 -8.04 -24.31
CA SER A 35 -6.63 -7.62 -24.70
C SER A 35 -5.93 -6.70 -23.69
N LEU A 36 -6.66 -6.19 -22.69
CA LEU A 36 -6.13 -5.24 -21.73
C LEU A 36 -5.52 -5.94 -20.51
N GLU A 37 -4.42 -5.38 -20.01
CA GLU A 37 -3.83 -5.74 -18.72
C GLU A 37 -4.71 -5.29 -17.55
N SER A 38 -4.56 -5.96 -16.41
CA SER A 38 -5.24 -5.59 -15.17
C SER A 38 -4.87 -4.16 -14.76
N SER A 39 -5.86 -3.27 -14.78
CA SER A 39 -5.70 -1.87 -14.41
C SER A 39 -7.02 -1.31 -13.86
N PRO A 40 -6.98 -0.19 -13.14
CA PRO A 40 -8.19 0.50 -12.69
C PRO A 40 -9.12 0.85 -13.87
N SER A 41 -8.55 1.33 -14.98
CA SER A 41 -9.29 1.66 -16.20
C SER A 41 -9.96 0.44 -16.82
N LYS A 42 -9.27 -0.71 -16.87
CA LYS A 42 -9.89 -1.98 -17.31
C LYS A 42 -11.07 -2.35 -16.43
N THR A 43 -10.95 -2.24 -15.11
CA THR A 43 -12.05 -2.55 -14.19
C THR A 43 -13.26 -1.63 -14.40
N GLN A 44 -13.03 -0.35 -14.69
CA GLN A 44 -14.12 0.58 -15.02
C GLN A 44 -14.81 0.20 -16.33
N LEU A 45 -14.04 -0.20 -17.35
CA LEU A 45 -14.57 -0.69 -18.62
C LEU A 45 -15.35 -2.00 -18.46
N GLU A 46 -14.91 -2.91 -17.59
CA GLU A 46 -15.65 -4.14 -17.24
C GLU A 46 -17.01 -3.80 -16.63
N ARG A 47 -17.06 -2.89 -15.66
CA ARG A 47 -18.32 -2.42 -15.06
C ARG A 47 -19.27 -1.80 -16.08
N LEU A 48 -18.74 -0.95 -16.96
CA LEU A 48 -19.51 -0.34 -18.04
C LEU A 48 -20.06 -1.39 -19.00
N THR A 49 -19.25 -2.40 -19.34
CA THR A 49 -19.62 -3.49 -20.24
C THR A 49 -20.67 -4.40 -19.61
N ASP A 50 -20.55 -4.69 -18.32
CA ASP A 50 -21.54 -5.45 -17.55
C ASP A 50 -22.88 -4.69 -17.51
N ALA A 51 -22.86 -3.41 -17.17
CA ALA A 51 -24.06 -2.56 -17.14
C ALA A 51 -24.75 -2.49 -18.51
N LEU A 52 -23.96 -2.26 -19.58
CA LEU A 52 -24.47 -2.26 -20.94
C LEU A 52 -25.05 -3.63 -21.31
N GLY A 53 -24.37 -4.72 -20.94
CA GLY A 53 -24.82 -6.09 -21.16
C GLY A 53 -26.14 -6.40 -20.49
N VAL A 54 -26.38 -5.89 -19.28
CA VAL A 54 -27.67 -5.99 -18.59
C VAL A 54 -28.75 -5.19 -19.32
N GLU A 55 -28.44 -3.95 -19.73
CA GLU A 55 -29.39 -3.08 -20.45
C GLU A 55 -29.88 -3.73 -21.76
N ILE A 56 -28.98 -4.33 -22.53
CA ILE A 56 -29.31 -4.99 -23.80
C ILE A 56 -29.80 -6.44 -23.62
N GLY A 57 -29.90 -6.93 -22.38
CA GLY A 57 -30.35 -8.29 -22.06
C GLY A 57 -29.37 -9.41 -22.44
N GLN A 58 -28.09 -9.11 -22.65
CA GLN A 58 -27.03 -10.11 -22.85
C GLN A 58 -26.50 -10.70 -21.53
N ILE A 59 -26.65 -9.96 -20.43
CA ILE A 59 -26.25 -10.38 -19.08
C ILE A 59 -27.49 -10.32 -18.18
N LEU A 60 -27.67 -11.34 -17.35
CA LEU A 60 -28.71 -11.30 -16.31
C LEU A 60 -28.30 -10.31 -15.21
N PRO A 61 -29.21 -9.51 -14.63
CA PRO A 61 -28.86 -8.57 -13.56
C PRO A 61 -28.09 -9.23 -12.40
N ALA A 62 -28.52 -10.42 -11.97
CA ALA A 62 -27.85 -11.19 -10.93
C ALA A 62 -26.40 -11.59 -11.27
N GLU A 63 -26.11 -11.81 -12.56
CA GLU A 63 -24.75 -12.12 -13.02
C GLU A 63 -23.86 -10.88 -12.96
N GLY A 64 -24.38 -9.69 -13.29
CA GLY A 64 -23.66 -8.43 -13.12
C GLY A 64 -23.33 -8.15 -11.65
N GLU A 65 -24.28 -8.39 -10.75
CA GLU A 65 -24.07 -8.26 -9.30
C GLU A 65 -23.04 -9.24 -8.77
N ARG A 66 -23.08 -10.50 -9.23
CA ARG A 66 -22.09 -11.53 -8.86
C ARG A 66 -20.67 -11.11 -9.25
N ARG A 67 -20.46 -10.62 -10.46
CA ARG A 67 -19.14 -10.16 -10.93
C ARG A 67 -18.63 -8.96 -10.14
N GLU A 68 -19.53 -8.03 -9.76
CA GLU A 68 -19.14 -6.91 -8.88
C GLU A 68 -18.77 -7.39 -7.49
N ALA A 69 -19.49 -8.39 -6.93
CA ALA A 69 -19.17 -8.99 -5.64
C ALA A 69 -17.79 -9.68 -5.66
N GLU A 70 -17.51 -10.51 -6.67
CA GLU A 70 -16.20 -11.17 -6.86
C GLU A 70 -15.05 -10.13 -6.92
N ARG A 71 -15.27 -9.01 -7.63
CA ARG A 71 -14.28 -7.92 -7.69
C ARG A 71 -14.08 -7.22 -6.34
N LYS A 72 -15.13 -7.05 -5.54
CA LYS A 72 -15.02 -6.50 -4.18
C LYS A 72 -14.28 -7.46 -3.24
N GLU A 73 -14.59 -8.74 -3.31
CA GLU A 73 -13.92 -9.79 -2.53
C GLU A 73 -12.42 -9.87 -2.86
N ALA A 74 -12.07 -9.83 -4.15
CA ALA A 74 -10.67 -9.80 -4.58
C ALA A 74 -9.91 -8.59 -4.03
N ARG A 75 -10.54 -7.40 -4.03
CA ARG A 75 -9.95 -6.19 -3.42
C ARG A 75 -9.77 -6.34 -1.91
N ALA A 76 -10.77 -6.87 -1.22
CA ALA A 76 -10.70 -7.11 0.22
C ALA A 76 -9.59 -8.12 0.56
N ALA A 77 -9.46 -9.20 -0.23
CA ALA A 77 -8.42 -10.20 -0.08
C ALA A 77 -7.02 -9.60 -0.30
N ALA A 78 -6.83 -8.81 -1.37
CA ALA A 78 -5.57 -8.12 -1.64
C ALA A 78 -5.20 -7.14 -0.51
N LYS A 79 -6.17 -6.39 0.02
CA LYS A 79 -5.96 -5.50 1.18
C LYS A 79 -5.56 -6.28 2.43
N ALA A 80 -6.22 -7.42 2.69
CA ALA A 80 -5.90 -8.28 3.82
C ALA A 80 -4.50 -8.91 3.70
N GLU A 81 -4.10 -9.32 2.49
CA GLU A 81 -2.76 -9.82 2.22
C GLU A 81 -1.69 -8.74 2.44
N ARG A 82 -1.92 -7.52 1.93
CA ARG A 82 -1.02 -6.38 2.15
C ARG A 82 -0.82 -6.08 3.64
N ARG A 83 -1.91 -6.08 4.43
CA ARG A 83 -1.87 -5.90 5.88
C ARG A 83 -1.04 -6.99 6.57
N ARG A 84 -1.22 -8.26 6.18
CA ARG A 84 -0.42 -9.38 6.71
C ARG A 84 1.06 -9.24 6.39
N LEU A 85 1.40 -8.82 5.17
CA LEU A 85 2.78 -8.59 4.77
C LEU A 85 3.43 -7.44 5.56
N ARG A 86 2.70 -6.34 5.79
CA ARG A 86 3.17 -5.23 6.63
C ARG A 86 3.42 -5.70 8.07
N ALA A 87 2.47 -6.39 8.68
CA ALA A 87 2.61 -6.92 10.04
C ALA A 87 3.81 -7.89 10.18
N LEU A 88 4.02 -8.77 9.19
CA LEU A 88 5.16 -9.69 9.21
C LEU A 88 6.50 -8.95 9.08
N LYS A 89 6.55 -7.91 8.24
CA LYS A 89 7.74 -7.07 8.10
C LYS A 89 8.07 -6.33 9.39
N GLU A 90 7.08 -5.74 10.05
CA GLU A 90 7.23 -5.07 11.35
C GLU A 90 7.70 -6.04 12.44
N GLU A 91 7.21 -7.29 12.46
CA GLU A 91 7.68 -8.29 13.42
C GLU A 91 9.15 -8.66 13.20
N VAL A 92 9.59 -8.79 11.95
CA VAL A 92 10.99 -9.05 11.60
C VAL A 92 11.88 -7.87 11.98
N GLU A 93 11.46 -6.63 11.69
CA GLU A 93 12.18 -5.42 12.09
C GLU A 93 12.29 -5.31 13.61
N ARG A 94 11.21 -5.57 14.35
CA ARG A 94 11.22 -5.56 15.83
C ARG A 94 12.16 -6.63 16.40
N GLN A 95 12.21 -7.82 15.81
CA GLN A 95 13.15 -8.87 16.22
C GLN A 95 14.59 -8.44 15.99
N ALA A 96 14.91 -7.87 14.82
CA ALA A 96 16.23 -7.36 14.51
C ALA A 96 16.65 -6.20 15.42
N GLU A 97 15.74 -5.30 15.77
CA GLU A 97 15.99 -4.22 16.74
C GLU A 97 16.31 -4.78 18.12
N MET A 98 15.54 -5.76 18.61
CA MET A 98 15.83 -6.39 19.91
C MET A 98 17.16 -7.15 19.90
N GLU A 99 17.50 -7.86 18.83
CA GLU A 99 18.79 -8.54 18.69
C GLU A 99 19.95 -7.53 18.65
N GLY A 100 19.82 -6.42 17.91
CA GLY A 100 20.82 -5.36 17.89
C GLY A 100 20.96 -4.61 19.23
N LEU A 101 19.87 -4.47 19.99
CA LEU A 101 19.91 -3.90 21.34
C LEU A 101 20.63 -4.83 22.33
N VAL A 102 20.45 -6.14 22.19
CA VAL A 102 21.13 -7.16 23.00
C VAL A 102 22.63 -7.21 22.68
N GLU A 103 23.02 -7.14 21.41
CA GLU A 103 24.44 -7.08 21.00
C GLU A 103 25.12 -5.78 21.48
N GLY A 104 24.41 -4.65 21.50
CA GLY A 104 24.91 -3.39 22.06
C GLY A 104 25.16 -3.44 23.57
N LEU A 105 24.39 -4.25 24.30
CA LEU A 105 24.56 -4.47 25.75
C LEU A 105 25.68 -5.46 26.08
N GLU A 106 25.96 -6.44 25.22
CA GLU A 106 27.09 -7.36 25.40
C GLU A 106 28.44 -6.72 25.01
N GLY A 107 28.45 -5.80 24.03
CA GLY A 107 29.65 -5.03 23.66
C GLY A 107 30.13 -4.04 24.72
N GLU A 108 29.26 -3.61 25.63
CA GLU A 108 29.60 -2.69 26.74
C GLU A 108 30.20 -3.43 27.96
N ILE A 109 30.17 -4.77 27.98
CA ILE A 109 30.66 -5.57 29.12
C ILE A 109 32.09 -6.12 28.86
N GLU A 110 32.58 -6.14 27.62
CA GLU A 110 33.93 -6.63 27.27
C GLU A 110 34.93 -5.56 26.82
N GLY A 111 34.69 -4.28 27.11
CA GLY A 111 35.61 -3.19 26.80
C GLY A 111 35.74 -2.18 27.93
N GLU A 112 36.92 -2.12 28.53
CA GLU A 112 37.41 -1.06 29.44
C GLU A 112 37.09 -1.23 30.93
N GLY A 113 38.07 -1.78 31.66
CA GLY A 113 38.29 -1.40 33.05
C GLY A 113 39.06 -0.07 33.13
N ALA A 114 38.72 0.74 34.15
CA ALA A 114 39.26 2.05 34.57
C ALA A 114 38.54 3.24 33.90
N GLU A 115 37.87 4.17 34.58
CA GLU A 115 38.03 4.77 35.92
C GLU A 115 36.68 5.33 36.40
N GLY A 116 36.48 5.39 37.72
CA GLY A 116 35.17 5.56 38.33
C GLY A 116 34.60 6.98 38.39
N ASP A 117 33.28 7.02 38.56
CA ASP A 117 32.61 7.95 39.45
C ASP A 117 31.29 7.33 39.95
N MET A 118 31.40 6.51 41.01
CA MET A 118 30.26 6.14 41.84
C MET A 118 30.22 7.13 43.01
N GLU A 119 29.68 8.32 42.80
CA GLU A 119 29.29 9.20 43.92
C GLU A 119 27.89 8.82 44.40
N ASN A 120 27.86 8.37 45.66
CA ASN A 120 26.66 8.10 46.43
C ASN A 120 25.78 9.36 46.57
N GLY A 121 24.48 9.21 46.29
CA GLY A 121 23.45 10.17 46.69
C GLY A 121 22.24 9.46 47.29
N ALA A 122 22.44 8.70 48.36
CA ALA A 122 21.34 8.29 49.23
C ALA A 122 20.93 9.45 50.16
N VAL A 123 19.69 9.35 50.67
CA VAL A 123 18.94 10.18 51.65
C VAL A 123 18.32 11.48 51.05
N GLU A 124 17.02 11.80 51.19
CA GLU A 124 15.97 11.43 52.15
C GLU A 124 14.60 11.29 51.46
N ALA A 125 13.80 10.33 51.95
CA ALA A 125 12.36 10.33 51.77
C ALA A 125 11.73 11.27 52.80
N ASP A 126 10.99 12.28 52.34
CA ASP A 126 9.81 12.79 53.05
C ASP A 126 8.90 13.54 52.07
N GLY A 127 7.66 13.06 51.89
CA GLY A 127 6.70 13.64 50.97
C GLY A 127 5.81 12.62 50.29
N GLU A 128 4.93 12.01 51.08
CA GLU A 128 3.73 11.29 50.63
C GLU A 128 2.97 12.09 49.54
N GLU A 129 2.66 11.49 48.39
CA GLU A 129 1.28 11.42 47.90
C GLU A 129 1.12 10.48 46.68
N ALA A 130 0.32 9.43 46.92
CA ALA A 130 -0.49 8.67 45.96
C ALA A 130 0.20 7.77 44.92
N MET A 131 0.35 6.50 45.32
CA MET A 131 0.13 5.32 44.48
C MET A 131 -1.23 5.44 43.73
N ASP A 132 -1.23 5.43 42.39
CA ASP A 132 -2.35 4.89 41.63
C ASP A 132 -1.80 3.91 40.59
N ASP A 133 -1.68 2.68 41.06
CA ASP A 133 -1.22 1.47 40.39
C ASP A 133 -2.29 1.00 39.38
N ARG A 134 -2.74 1.90 38.50
CA ARG A 134 -3.55 1.51 37.32
C ARG A 134 -2.61 0.85 36.33
N GLY A 135 -2.43 -0.44 36.58
CA GLY A 135 -1.58 -1.33 35.84
C GLY A 135 -1.79 -1.28 34.34
N ASP A 136 -0.72 -1.68 33.66
CA ASP A 136 -0.68 -2.27 32.32
C ASP A 136 -1.99 -2.14 31.56
N VAL A 137 -2.11 -1.02 30.85
CA VAL A 137 -2.86 -1.07 29.61
C VAL A 137 -1.94 -1.82 28.67
N GLU A 138 -2.08 -3.14 28.66
CA GLU A 138 -1.77 -3.93 27.47
C GLU A 138 -2.35 -3.11 26.30
N TYR A 139 -1.49 -2.65 25.39
CA TYR A 139 -1.92 -2.17 24.08
C TYR A 139 -2.47 -3.41 23.37
N GLY A 140 -3.62 -3.89 23.84
CA GLY A 140 -4.41 -4.91 23.22
C GLY A 140 -4.72 -4.38 21.85
N ASP A 141 -4.33 -5.15 20.86
CA ASP A 141 -5.05 -5.41 19.62
C ASP A 141 -6.24 -4.45 19.44
N VAL A 142 -5.93 -3.17 19.19
CA VAL A 142 -6.93 -2.22 18.76
C VAL A 142 -7.05 -2.60 17.29
N VAL A 143 -7.94 -3.55 17.04
CA VAL A 143 -8.46 -3.76 15.71
C VAL A 143 -9.19 -2.45 15.42
N ASP A 144 -8.47 -1.50 14.82
CA ASP A 144 -9.05 -0.26 14.28
C ASP A 144 -9.98 -0.68 13.13
N GLU A 145 -11.18 -1.13 13.53
CA GLU A 145 -12.37 -1.12 12.72
C GLU A 145 -12.75 0.36 12.54
N ASP A 146 -12.41 0.87 11.37
CA ASP A 146 -12.74 2.19 10.80
C ASP A 146 -11.66 3.27 10.90
N GLU A 147 -10.64 3.18 10.03
CA GLU A 147 -10.11 4.38 9.39
C GLU A 147 -10.11 4.21 7.86
N ASP A 148 -11.14 4.80 7.26
CA ASP A 148 -11.17 5.27 5.87
C ASP A 148 -10.04 6.30 5.66
N GLU A 149 -8.79 5.86 5.74
CA GLU A 149 -7.69 6.63 5.19
C GLU A 149 -7.71 6.45 3.66
N PRO A 150 -7.76 7.54 2.88
CA PRO A 150 -7.52 7.46 1.45
C PRO A 150 -6.09 6.97 1.25
N ASP A 151 -5.97 5.78 0.66
CA ASP A 151 -4.73 5.08 0.35
C ASP A 151 -3.94 5.86 -0.72
N ASN A 152 -3.26 6.94 -0.29
CA ASN A 152 -2.33 7.72 -1.12
C ASN A 152 -0.92 7.08 -1.13
N ASP A 153 -0.74 5.91 -0.52
CA ASP A 153 0.55 5.23 -0.42
C ASP A 153 1.05 4.71 -1.78
N ASP A 154 0.15 4.40 -2.71
CA ASP A 154 0.52 3.91 -4.06
C ASP A 154 1.28 4.97 -4.88
N ASP A 155 1.03 6.26 -4.63
CA ASP A 155 1.79 7.36 -5.25
C ASP A 155 3.13 7.60 -4.52
N GLN A 156 3.21 7.40 -3.21
CA GLN A 156 4.45 7.58 -2.46
C GLN A 156 5.49 6.48 -2.74
N ILE A 157 5.05 5.21 -2.81
CA ILE A 157 5.96 4.09 -3.09
C ILE A 157 6.54 4.19 -4.51
N ARG A 158 5.74 4.64 -5.49
CA ARG A 158 6.25 4.90 -6.85
C ARG A 158 7.26 6.04 -6.88
N HIS A 159 7.01 7.12 -6.13
CA HIS A 159 7.93 8.25 -6.06
C HIS A 159 9.24 7.92 -5.33
N GLU A 160 9.23 7.07 -4.31
CA GLU A 160 10.45 6.64 -3.63
C GLU A 160 11.29 5.68 -4.46
N GLN A 161 10.66 4.75 -5.21
CA GLN A 161 11.39 3.89 -6.16
C GLN A 161 12.00 4.68 -7.32
N GLU A 162 11.27 5.65 -7.90
CA GLU A 162 11.84 6.51 -8.96
C GLU A 162 13.01 7.36 -8.46
N ARG A 163 13.01 7.79 -7.18
CA ARG A 163 14.08 8.60 -6.59
C ARG A 163 15.34 7.79 -6.26
N ALA A 164 15.17 6.56 -5.78
CA ALA A 164 16.27 5.63 -5.53
C ALA A 164 16.96 5.19 -6.83
N GLU A 165 16.22 5.06 -7.93
CA GLU A 165 16.79 4.75 -9.25
C GLU A 165 17.58 5.94 -9.83
N ASP A 166 17.11 7.19 -9.68
CA ASP A 166 17.81 8.41 -10.13
C ASP A 166 19.14 8.63 -9.37
N GLU A 167 19.15 8.43 -8.05
CA GLU A 167 20.37 8.58 -7.22
C GLU A 167 21.41 7.47 -7.51
N SER A 168 20.96 6.28 -7.92
CA SER A 168 21.84 5.18 -8.34
C SER A 168 22.48 5.39 -9.71
N MET A 169 21.88 6.22 -10.57
CA MET A 169 22.43 6.58 -11.88
C MET A 169 23.37 7.78 -11.80
N GLU A 170 23.13 8.73 -10.91
CA GLU A 170 24.02 9.91 -10.74
C GLU A 170 25.38 9.53 -10.11
N SER A 171 25.41 8.47 -9.29
CA SER A 171 26.65 7.96 -8.67
C SER A 171 27.48 7.03 -9.57
N ALA A 172 26.96 6.60 -10.73
CA ALA A 172 27.65 5.72 -11.65
C ALA A 172 28.46 6.44 -12.75
N ASP A 173 28.24 7.75 -12.94
CA ASP A 173 28.94 8.57 -13.95
C ASP A 173 30.10 9.41 -13.35
N GLU A 174 30.33 9.33 -12.04
CA GLU A 174 31.42 10.05 -11.32
C GLU A 174 32.59 9.15 -10.86
N ALA A 175 32.71 7.91 -11.37
CA ALA A 175 33.83 6.99 -11.08
C ALA A 175 34.79 6.77 -12.26
#